data_AF-A0A7S3PPL1-F1
#
_entry.id   AF-A0A7S3PPL1-F1
#
_cell.length_a   1.000
_cell.length_b   1.000
_cell.length_c   1.000
_cell.angle_alpha   90.00
_cell.angle_beta   90.00
_cell.angle_gamma   90.00
#
_symmetry.space_group_name_H-M   'P 1'
#
loop_
_entity.id
_entity.type
_entity.pdbx_description
1 polymer ?
#
loop_
_entity_poly.entity_id
_entity_poly.type
_entity_poly.pdbx_seq_one_letter_code
_entity_poly.pdbx_strand_id
1 'polypeptide(L)'
;LVTNFLPMACEVRIDHYSKLLFYTVVPLVFVMVAGIFSWIVRSLRESWKKDLKHAFFSIFFIISFLIYPGASRVILQTFICEEFSTVLEDNGEIFKTALRSDYRISCANSPERIFYMIYASVMVLIYPIGIVAIYSFVLRKYNKKKGEEKKDYEVLVTDLIYPYKSDKFWFEAYELLRKLTQTSLIGLILPVGVETASAVALNLSLLFATLLVYLQPYQSNTDFILALFSLFMLATFTQMDWWFGNASDCAQDLFSETLLKRSLALSTTCAIEFMAALVLVLADIYWFRSSAHHVFKQEVKVADSNIDAEAPTI
;
A
#
# COMPACT_ATOMS: atom_id res chain seq x y z
N LEU A 1 1.17 13.66 -0.53
CA LEU A 1 1.71 12.63 0.37
C LEU A 1 2.37 11.54 -0.46
N VAL A 2 3.59 11.77 -0.95
CA VAL A 2 4.36 11.10 -2.03
C VAL A 2 4.29 11.82 -3.41
N THR A 3 5.46 12.22 -3.92
CA THR A 3 5.76 12.94 -5.19
C THR A 3 5.73 14.47 -5.17
N ASN A 4 6.25 15.10 -4.11
CA ASN A 4 6.91 16.40 -4.28
C ASN A 4 8.42 16.20 -4.09
N PHE A 5 9.08 15.61 -5.10
CA PHE A 5 10.54 15.69 -5.23
C PHE A 5 10.87 17.13 -5.63
N LEU A 6 11.36 17.90 -4.65
CA LEU A 6 11.42 19.36 -4.60
C LEU A 6 12.52 20.07 -5.44
N PRO A 7 12.99 19.53 -6.57
CA PRO A 7 13.45 20.41 -7.66
C PRO A 7 12.78 20.14 -9.02
N MET A 8 12.13 19.00 -9.23
CA MET A 8 11.56 18.64 -10.55
C MET A 8 10.15 19.19 -10.76
N ALA A 9 9.43 19.51 -9.68
CA ALA A 9 8.09 20.10 -9.75
C ALA A 9 8.08 21.56 -10.29
N CYS A 10 9.24 22.23 -10.26
CA CYS A 10 9.37 23.59 -10.80
C CYS A 10 9.65 23.62 -12.31
N GLU A 11 10.15 22.54 -12.90
CA GLU A 11 10.62 22.53 -14.29
C GLU A 11 9.70 21.76 -15.25
N VAL A 12 8.92 20.79 -14.75
CA VAL A 12 7.92 20.06 -15.56
C VAL A 12 6.53 20.15 -14.91
N ARG A 13 5.69 21.05 -15.45
CA ARG A 13 4.33 21.30 -14.96
C ARG A 13 3.35 20.31 -15.60
N ILE A 14 2.82 19.37 -14.82
CA ILE A 14 1.78 18.43 -15.25
C ILE A 14 0.55 18.63 -14.38
N ASP A 15 -0.59 18.97 -15.00
CA ASP A 15 -1.87 19.18 -14.32
C ASP A 15 -2.42 17.87 -13.72
N HIS A 16 -3.23 17.98 -12.66
CA HIS A 16 -3.79 16.81 -11.95
C HIS A 16 -4.58 15.86 -12.88
N TYR A 17 -5.36 16.38 -13.82
CA TYR A 17 -6.15 15.55 -14.74
C TYR A 17 -5.28 14.69 -15.66
N SER A 18 -4.16 15.23 -16.14
CA SER A 18 -3.19 14.48 -16.94
C SER A 18 -2.56 13.35 -16.12
N LYS A 19 -2.26 13.59 -14.83
CA LYS A 19 -1.81 12.53 -13.91
C LYS A 19 -2.88 11.46 -13.75
N LEU A 20 -4.13 11.85 -13.52
CA LEU A 20 -5.26 10.92 -13.36
C LEU A 20 -5.40 10.00 -14.58
N LEU A 21 -5.36 10.56 -15.79
CA LEU A 21 -5.40 9.79 -17.03
C LEU A 21 -4.18 8.89 -17.18
N PHE A 22 -2.96 9.39 -16.93
CA PHE A 22 -1.75 8.58 -17.04
C PHE A 22 -1.77 7.35 -16.13
N TYR A 23 -2.09 7.52 -14.84
CA TYR A 23 -2.11 6.43 -13.87
C TYR A 23 -3.23 5.40 -14.10
N THR A 24 -4.31 5.77 -14.81
CA THR A 24 -5.45 4.87 -15.07
C THR A 24 -5.43 4.27 -16.49
N VAL A 25 -5.07 5.06 -17.50
CA VAL A 25 -5.09 4.61 -18.90
C VAL A 25 -3.86 3.77 -19.24
N VAL A 26 -2.65 4.14 -18.79
CA VAL A 26 -1.42 3.39 -19.15
C VAL A 26 -1.49 1.92 -18.73
N PRO A 27 -1.92 1.57 -17.50
CA PRO A 27 -2.07 0.16 -17.11
C PRO A 27 -3.11 -0.57 -17.97
N LEU A 28 -4.24 0.08 -18.28
CA LEU A 28 -5.28 -0.52 -19.11
C LEU A 28 -4.78 -0.78 -20.54
N VAL A 29 -4.07 0.19 -21.13
CA VAL A 29 -3.46 0.03 -22.45
C VAL A 29 -2.42 -1.10 -22.43
N PHE A 30 -1.58 -1.17 -21.39
CA PHE A 30 -0.60 -2.25 -21.27
C PHE A 30 -1.27 -3.63 -21.22
N VAL A 31 -2.34 -3.78 -20.44
CA VAL A 31 -3.12 -5.02 -20.35
C VAL A 31 -3.80 -5.35 -21.68
N MET A 32 -4.35 -4.34 -22.37
CA MET A 32 -4.93 -4.53 -23.71
C MET A 32 -3.88 -4.98 -24.73
N VAL A 33 -2.72 -4.33 -24.79
CA VAL A 33 -1.62 -4.69 -25.71
C VAL A 33 -1.10 -6.09 -25.41
N ALA A 34 -0.86 -6.41 -24.14
CA ALA A 34 -0.44 -7.75 -23.73
C ALA A 34 -1.50 -8.81 -24.06
N GLY A 35 -2.79 -8.47 -23.94
CA GLY A 35 -3.90 -9.33 -24.33
C GLY A 35 -3.98 -9.58 -25.84
N ILE A 36 -3.83 -8.51 -26.65
CA ILE A 36 -3.79 -8.60 -28.12
C ILE A 36 -2.57 -9.40 -28.57
N PHE A 37 -1.39 -9.14 -28.00
CA PHE A 37 -0.18 -9.91 -28.29
C PHE A 37 -0.38 -11.39 -27.97
N SER A 38 -0.99 -11.68 -26.81
CA SER A 38 -1.31 -13.05 -26.41
C SER A 38 -2.30 -13.72 -27.36
N TRP A 39 -3.28 -12.97 -27.88
CA TRP A 39 -4.24 -13.43 -28.87
C TRP A 39 -3.59 -13.71 -30.23
N ILE A 40 -2.71 -12.83 -30.71
CA ILE A 40 -1.95 -13.00 -31.97
C ILE A 40 -1.06 -14.24 -31.88
N VAL A 41 -0.24 -14.36 -30.82
CA VAL A 41 0.64 -15.51 -30.62
C VAL A 41 -0.16 -16.80 -30.53
N ARG A 42 -1.31 -16.79 -29.83
CA ARG A 42 -2.23 -17.92 -29.77
C ARG A 42 -2.80 -18.28 -31.15
N SER A 43 -3.04 -17.31 -32.02
CA SER A 43 -3.52 -17.53 -33.39
C SER A 43 -2.45 -18.14 -34.30
N LEU A 44 -1.17 -17.95 -33.96
CA LEU A 44 -0.03 -18.43 -34.76
C LEU A 44 0.58 -19.73 -34.23
N ARG A 45 0.48 -20.01 -32.93
CA ARG A 45 1.01 -21.23 -32.30
C ARG A 45 0.05 -21.79 -31.25
N GLU A 46 -0.61 -22.88 -31.61
CA GLU A 46 -1.59 -23.56 -30.75
C GLU A 46 -0.97 -24.21 -29.50
N SER A 47 0.32 -24.59 -29.56
CA SER A 47 1.01 -25.30 -28.48
C SER A 47 1.24 -24.46 -27.21
N TRP A 48 1.23 -23.12 -27.29
CA TRP A 48 1.57 -22.21 -26.17
C TRP A 48 0.35 -21.64 -25.43
N LYS A 49 -0.87 -22.15 -25.72
CA LYS A 49 -2.14 -21.55 -25.27
C LYS A 49 -2.34 -21.50 -23.75
N LYS A 50 -1.74 -22.43 -22.99
CA LYS A 50 -1.91 -22.51 -21.52
C LYS A 50 -0.89 -21.65 -20.79
N ASP A 51 0.39 -21.83 -21.12
CA ASP A 51 1.51 -21.12 -20.48
C ASP A 51 1.39 -19.60 -20.67
N LEU A 52 0.97 -19.15 -21.85
CA LEU A 52 0.81 -17.72 -22.14
C LEU A 52 -0.33 -17.08 -21.33
N LYS A 53 -1.41 -17.82 -21.06
CA LYS A 53 -2.50 -17.32 -20.21
C LYS A 53 -2.05 -17.19 -18.77
N HIS A 54 -1.34 -18.18 -18.24
CA HIS A 54 -0.83 -18.18 -16.86
C HIS A 54 0.14 -17.01 -16.66
N ALA A 55 1.07 -16.83 -17.59
CA ALA A 55 2.00 -15.71 -17.58
C ALA A 55 1.28 -14.36 -17.64
N PHE A 56 0.28 -14.20 -18.53
CA PHE A 56 -0.51 -12.98 -18.64
C PHE A 56 -1.21 -12.62 -17.33
N PHE A 57 -1.89 -13.59 -16.69
CA PHE A 57 -2.58 -13.33 -15.44
C PHE A 57 -1.62 -13.07 -14.27
N SER A 58 -0.48 -13.77 -14.20
CA SER A 58 0.53 -13.54 -13.15
C SER A 58 1.11 -12.13 -13.27
N ILE A 59 1.53 -11.72 -14.47
CA ILE A 59 2.01 -10.37 -14.76
C ILE A 59 0.93 -9.32 -14.47
N PHE A 60 -0.33 -9.58 -14.84
CA PHE A 60 -1.45 -8.68 -14.57
C PHE A 60 -1.61 -8.41 -13.07
N PHE A 61 -1.59 -9.44 -12.23
CA PHE A 61 -1.69 -9.27 -10.78
C PHE A 61 -0.49 -8.50 -10.22
N ILE A 62 0.73 -8.86 -10.60
CA ILE A 62 1.94 -8.16 -10.14
C ILE A 62 1.87 -6.66 -10.50
N ILE A 63 1.60 -6.34 -11.77
CA ILE A 63 1.50 -4.94 -12.22
C ILE A 63 0.37 -4.20 -11.52
N SER A 64 -0.79 -4.85 -11.35
CA SER A 64 -1.93 -4.25 -10.64
C SER A 64 -1.56 -3.93 -9.20
N PHE A 65 -0.88 -4.84 -8.48
CA PHE A 65 -0.42 -4.63 -7.11
C PHE A 65 0.59 -3.47 -6.98
N LEU A 66 1.47 -3.32 -7.99
CA LEU A 66 2.47 -2.24 -8.03
C LEU A 66 1.83 -0.86 -8.28
N ILE A 67 0.88 -0.79 -9.21
CA ILE A 67 0.27 0.48 -9.64
C ILE A 67 -0.86 0.91 -8.72
N TYR A 68 -1.53 -0.05 -8.06
CA TYR A 68 -2.66 0.16 -7.16
C TYR A 68 -2.52 1.34 -6.19
N PRO A 69 -1.45 1.46 -5.37
CA PRO A 69 -1.34 2.56 -4.41
C PRO A 69 -1.27 3.93 -5.10
N GLY A 70 -0.56 4.03 -6.23
CA GLY A 70 -0.43 5.27 -6.99
C GLY A 70 -1.74 5.68 -7.66
N ALA A 71 -2.36 4.75 -8.40
CA ALA A 71 -3.62 5.01 -9.09
C ALA A 71 -4.75 5.34 -8.10
N SER A 72 -4.93 4.51 -7.06
CA SER A 72 -5.97 4.73 -6.04
C SER A 72 -5.85 6.09 -5.40
N ARG A 73 -4.62 6.52 -5.08
CA ARG A 73 -4.40 7.83 -4.48
C ARG A 73 -4.77 8.98 -5.42
N VAL A 74 -4.31 8.97 -6.66
CA VAL A 74 -4.59 10.07 -7.62
C VAL A 74 -6.10 10.17 -7.90
N ILE A 75 -6.78 9.03 -8.03
CA ILE A 75 -8.24 8.97 -8.18
C ILE A 75 -8.92 9.65 -6.99
N LEU A 76 -8.58 9.21 -5.78
CA LEU A 76 -9.21 9.70 -4.54
C LEU A 76 -8.90 11.17 -4.26
N GLN A 77 -7.72 11.66 -4.65
CA GLN A 77 -7.34 13.07 -4.54
C GLN A 77 -8.19 14.00 -5.41
N THR A 78 -8.83 13.50 -6.47
CA THR A 78 -9.71 14.30 -7.35
C THR A 78 -10.94 14.86 -6.62
N PHE A 79 -11.30 14.26 -5.49
CA PHE A 79 -12.45 14.68 -4.68
C PHE A 79 -12.08 15.66 -3.55
N ILE A 80 -10.79 15.90 -3.29
CA ILE A 80 -10.33 16.69 -2.13
C ILE A 80 -10.13 18.15 -2.53
N CYS A 81 -10.96 19.03 -1.98
CA CYS A 81 -10.86 20.47 -2.14
C CYS A 81 -10.40 21.13 -0.84
N GLU A 82 -9.74 22.26 -0.98
CA GLU A 82 -9.34 23.14 0.11
C GLU A 82 -9.99 24.51 -0.10
N GLU A 83 -10.49 25.08 0.99
CA GLU A 83 -11.17 26.38 0.99
C GLU A 83 -10.20 27.45 1.44
N PHE A 84 -10.05 28.52 0.65
CA PHE A 84 -9.23 29.66 1.01
C PHE A 84 -10.11 30.82 1.47
N SER A 85 -9.91 31.26 2.72
CA SER A 85 -10.47 32.49 3.24
C SER A 85 -9.61 33.67 2.78
N THR A 86 -9.89 34.25 1.61
CA THR A 86 -9.33 35.57 1.25
C THR A 86 -10.30 36.65 1.67
N VAL A 87 -9.90 37.49 2.65
CA VAL A 87 -10.61 38.71 3.07
C VAL A 87 -10.10 39.89 2.21
N LEU A 88 -11.05 40.74 1.75
CA LEU A 88 -10.94 42.01 0.98
C LEU A 88 -10.83 41.84 -0.56
N GLU A 89 -11.65 42.48 -1.41
CA GLU A 89 -12.18 43.86 -1.39
C GLU A 89 -13.72 44.00 -1.55
N ASP A 90 -14.25 45.06 -0.94
CA ASP A 90 -15.51 45.86 -1.06
C ASP A 90 -16.79 45.38 -1.79
N ASN A 91 -16.84 44.29 -2.55
CA ASN A 91 -18.00 43.94 -3.39
C ASN A 91 -18.56 42.51 -3.22
N GLY A 92 -18.26 41.86 -2.09
CA GLY A 92 -18.80 40.54 -1.75
C GLY A 92 -17.78 39.42 -1.90
N GLU A 93 -17.65 38.62 -0.84
CA GLU A 93 -16.67 37.55 -0.70
C GLU A 93 -16.88 36.45 -1.76
N ILE A 94 -15.83 36.16 -2.56
CA ILE A 94 -15.78 34.95 -3.39
C ILE A 94 -14.85 33.96 -2.68
N PHE A 95 -15.42 33.02 -1.92
CA PHE A 95 -14.69 31.85 -1.45
C PHE A 95 -14.12 31.11 -2.67
N LYS A 96 -12.79 31.15 -2.85
CA LYS A 96 -12.13 30.37 -3.90
C LYS A 96 -11.77 29.01 -3.33
N THR A 97 -12.56 27.99 -3.65
CA THR A 97 -12.21 26.60 -3.39
C THR A 97 -11.31 26.08 -4.51
N ALA A 98 -10.24 25.37 -4.17
CA ALA A 98 -9.32 24.78 -5.15
C ALA A 98 -8.94 23.35 -4.79
N LEU A 99 -8.47 22.59 -5.78
CA LEU A 99 -8.10 21.19 -5.58
C LEU A 99 -6.80 21.10 -4.75
N ARG A 100 -6.81 20.33 -3.66
CA ARG A 100 -5.65 20.23 -2.75
C ARG A 100 -4.40 19.65 -3.41
N SER A 101 -4.57 18.80 -4.43
CA SER A 101 -3.44 18.25 -5.19
C SER A 101 -2.90 19.19 -6.27
N ASP A 102 -3.66 20.21 -6.66
CA ASP A 102 -3.31 21.19 -7.70
C ASP A 102 -4.16 22.46 -7.55
N TYR A 103 -3.63 23.45 -6.81
CA TYR A 103 -4.34 24.69 -6.48
C TYR A 103 -4.69 25.58 -7.68
N ARG A 104 -4.20 25.25 -8.89
CA ARG A 104 -4.58 25.95 -10.12
C ARG A 104 -5.98 25.56 -10.59
N ILE A 105 -6.46 24.38 -10.18
CA ILE A 105 -7.77 23.87 -10.55
C ILE A 105 -8.78 24.34 -9.51
N SER A 106 -9.71 25.20 -9.93
CA SER A 106 -10.82 25.60 -9.08
C SER A 106 -11.76 24.42 -8.82
N CYS A 107 -12.25 24.31 -7.58
CA CYS A 107 -13.31 23.40 -7.19
C CYS A 107 -14.72 23.99 -7.42
N ALA A 108 -14.82 25.15 -8.07
CA ALA A 108 -16.09 25.68 -8.54
C ALA A 108 -16.77 24.70 -9.52
N ASN A 109 -18.10 24.83 -9.64
CA ASN A 109 -18.93 24.03 -10.53
C ASN A 109 -18.65 24.35 -12.00
N SER A 110 -17.54 23.85 -12.55
CA SER A 110 -17.22 23.90 -13.97
C SER A 110 -17.62 22.58 -14.66
N PRO A 111 -18.05 22.63 -15.95
CA PRO A 111 -18.42 21.42 -16.69
C PRO A 111 -17.25 20.44 -16.82
N GLU A 112 -16.02 20.96 -16.96
CA GLU A 112 -14.80 20.15 -16.99
C GLU A 112 -14.58 19.41 -15.67
N ARG A 113 -14.79 20.07 -14.52
CA ARG A 113 -14.64 19.45 -13.21
C ARG A 113 -15.65 18.31 -13.01
N ILE A 114 -16.90 18.53 -13.41
CA ILE A 114 -17.96 17.52 -13.30
C ILE A 114 -17.59 16.27 -14.11
N PHE A 115 -17.07 16.44 -15.33
CA PHE A 115 -16.61 15.33 -16.15
C PHE A 115 -15.54 14.50 -15.44
N TYR A 116 -14.49 15.14 -14.91
CA TYR A 116 -13.41 14.43 -14.22
C TYR A 116 -13.83 13.83 -12.87
N MET A 117 -14.82 14.42 -12.18
CA MET A 117 -15.42 13.81 -10.99
C MET A 117 -16.14 12.51 -11.35
N ILE A 118 -16.97 12.51 -12.39
CA ILE A 118 -17.67 11.29 -12.85
C ILE A 118 -16.65 10.23 -13.28
N TYR A 119 -15.64 10.62 -14.05
CA TYR A 119 -14.55 9.73 -14.45
C TYR A 119 -13.85 9.12 -13.23
N ALA A 120 -13.45 9.95 -12.25
CA ALA A 120 -12.81 9.48 -11.03
C ALA A 120 -13.73 8.55 -10.24
N SER A 121 -15.03 8.82 -10.17
CA SER A 121 -16.00 7.97 -9.44
C SER A 121 -16.09 6.56 -10.05
N VAL A 122 -16.09 6.47 -11.38
CA VAL A 122 -16.02 5.17 -12.08
C VAL A 122 -14.69 4.48 -11.77
N MET A 123 -13.59 5.21 -11.76
CA MET A 123 -12.26 4.66 -11.47
C MET A 123 -12.11 4.20 -10.01
N VAL A 124 -12.84 4.76 -9.05
CA VAL A 124 -12.91 4.25 -7.67
C VAL A 124 -13.44 2.81 -7.62
N LEU A 125 -14.48 2.52 -8.42
CA LEU A 125 -15.04 1.17 -8.51
C LEU A 125 -14.07 0.19 -9.15
N ILE A 126 -13.25 0.65 -10.11
CA ILE A 126 -12.31 -0.19 -10.85
C ILE A 126 -11.04 -0.48 -10.03
N TYR A 127 -10.44 0.55 -9.43
CA TYR A 127 -9.13 0.45 -8.78
C TYR A 127 -9.25 0.16 -7.27
N PRO A 128 -9.53 1.13 -6.38
CA PRO A 128 -9.66 0.90 -4.94
C PRO A 128 -10.56 -0.30 -4.57
N ILE A 129 -11.74 -0.39 -5.19
CA ILE A 129 -12.73 -1.42 -4.84
C ILE A 129 -12.53 -2.67 -5.69
N GLY A 130 -12.42 -2.50 -7.01
CA GLY A 130 -12.38 -3.61 -7.96
C GLY A 130 -11.17 -4.51 -7.78
N ILE A 131 -9.97 -3.95 -7.61
CA ILE A 131 -8.74 -4.74 -7.43
C ILE A 131 -8.82 -5.55 -6.12
N VAL A 132 -9.21 -4.92 -5.00
CA VAL A 132 -9.38 -5.62 -3.72
C VAL A 132 -10.44 -6.73 -3.82
N ALA A 133 -11.55 -6.47 -4.49
CA ALA A 133 -12.62 -7.44 -4.70
C ALA A 133 -12.17 -8.64 -5.55
N ILE A 134 -11.44 -8.40 -6.65
CA ILE A 134 -10.91 -9.44 -7.53
C ILE A 134 -9.93 -10.33 -6.75
N TYR A 135 -8.97 -9.74 -6.03
CA TYR A 135 -8.02 -10.49 -5.21
C TYR A 135 -8.75 -11.34 -4.17
N SER A 136 -9.65 -10.73 -3.41
CA SER A 136 -10.44 -11.42 -2.38
C SER A 136 -11.27 -12.56 -2.96
N PHE A 137 -11.87 -12.37 -4.14
CA PHE A 137 -12.67 -13.38 -4.82
C PHE A 137 -11.83 -14.57 -5.29
N VAL A 138 -10.70 -14.29 -5.96
CA VAL A 138 -9.77 -15.32 -6.46
C VAL A 138 -9.21 -16.14 -5.30
N LEU A 139 -8.77 -15.49 -4.23
CA LEU A 139 -8.20 -16.13 -3.04
C LEU A 139 -9.23 -16.99 -2.28
N ARG A 140 -10.48 -16.50 -2.12
CA ARG A 140 -11.57 -17.29 -1.51
C ARG A 140 -11.93 -18.51 -2.34
N LYS A 141 -11.98 -18.36 -3.67
CA LYS A 141 -12.30 -19.45 -4.59
C LYS A 141 -11.20 -20.51 -4.60
N TYR A 142 -9.94 -20.10 -4.50
CA TYR A 142 -8.79 -20.99 -4.34
C TYR A 142 -8.91 -21.80 -3.04
N ASN A 143 -9.12 -21.13 -1.89
CA ASN A 143 -9.21 -21.83 -0.61
C ASN A 143 -10.37 -22.85 -0.56
N LYS A 144 -11.52 -22.54 -1.19
CA LYS A 144 -12.65 -23.48 -1.29
C LYS A 144 -12.32 -24.74 -2.11
N LYS A 145 -11.33 -24.65 -3.02
CA LYS A 145 -10.95 -25.74 -3.93
C LYS A 145 -9.62 -26.43 -3.55
N LYS A 146 -9.06 -26.13 -2.37
CA LYS A 146 -7.76 -26.61 -1.88
C LYS A 146 -7.63 -28.15 -1.73
N GLY A 147 -8.60 -28.94 -2.20
CA GLY A 147 -8.59 -30.41 -2.18
C GLY A 147 -9.07 -31.09 -3.47
N GLU A 148 -9.32 -30.35 -4.56
CA GLU A 148 -9.65 -30.92 -5.87
C GLU A 148 -8.47 -30.75 -6.84
N GLU A 149 -7.96 -31.84 -7.43
CA GLU A 149 -6.86 -31.83 -8.42
C GLU A 149 -7.16 -30.88 -9.60
N LYS A 150 -6.53 -29.70 -9.64
CA LYS A 150 -6.64 -28.78 -10.80
C LYS A 150 -5.37 -27.95 -11.01
N LYS A 151 -4.60 -28.37 -12.02
CA LYS A 151 -3.28 -27.83 -12.42
C LYS A 151 -3.27 -26.40 -12.99
N ASP A 152 -4.39 -25.86 -13.49
CA ASP A 152 -4.37 -24.59 -14.24
C ASP A 152 -4.62 -23.33 -13.38
N TYR A 153 -5.51 -23.35 -12.38
CA TYR A 153 -5.70 -22.15 -11.53
C TYR A 153 -4.69 -22.08 -10.38
N GLU A 154 -4.08 -23.22 -10.06
CA GLU A 154 -3.19 -23.37 -8.93
C GLU A 154 -1.93 -22.55 -9.16
N VAL A 155 -1.23 -22.76 -10.28
CA VAL A 155 0.02 -22.05 -10.63
C VAL A 155 -0.11 -20.53 -10.53
N LEU A 156 -1.21 -19.96 -11.03
CA LEU A 156 -1.44 -18.52 -11.00
C LEU A 156 -1.61 -17.95 -9.58
N VAL A 157 -2.32 -18.68 -8.73
CA VAL A 157 -2.63 -18.25 -7.36
C VAL A 157 -1.50 -18.64 -6.40
N THR A 158 -0.72 -19.66 -6.75
CA THR A 158 0.46 -20.09 -6.02
C THR A 158 1.43 -18.93 -5.89
N ASP A 159 1.81 -18.22 -6.94
CA ASP A 159 2.75 -17.09 -6.84
C ASP A 159 2.30 -16.02 -5.84
N LEU A 160 0.99 -15.75 -5.78
CA LEU A 160 0.39 -14.73 -4.91
C LEU A 160 0.35 -15.18 -3.43
N ILE A 161 0.15 -16.48 -3.17
CA ILE A 161 0.00 -17.04 -1.82
C ILE A 161 1.32 -17.62 -1.30
N TYR A 162 2.27 -17.94 -2.19
CA TYR A 162 3.55 -18.57 -1.90
C TYR A 162 4.33 -17.97 -0.73
N PRO A 163 4.46 -16.63 -0.59
CA PRO A 163 5.20 -16.08 0.55
C PRO A 163 4.50 -16.26 1.90
N TYR A 164 3.22 -16.63 1.91
CA TYR A 164 2.37 -16.70 3.10
C TYR A 164 2.13 -18.13 3.57
N LYS A 165 1.90 -18.28 4.88
CA LYS A 165 1.45 -19.54 5.47
C LYS A 165 0.10 -19.96 4.87
N SER A 166 -0.08 -21.27 4.74
CA SER A 166 -1.24 -21.91 4.10
C SER A 166 -2.61 -21.52 4.68
N ASP A 167 -2.65 -21.07 5.94
CA ASP A 167 -3.84 -20.61 6.66
C ASP A 167 -4.09 -19.09 6.49
N LYS A 168 -3.13 -18.33 5.98
CA LYS A 168 -3.16 -16.87 5.80
C LYS A 168 -3.33 -16.44 4.34
N PHE A 169 -4.05 -17.23 3.53
CA PHE A 169 -4.31 -16.93 2.10
C PHE A 169 -4.97 -15.55 1.84
N TRP A 170 -5.66 -14.98 2.83
CA TRP A 170 -6.33 -13.69 2.74
C TRP A 170 -5.39 -12.49 2.92
N PHE A 171 -4.13 -12.73 3.32
CA PHE A 171 -3.19 -11.69 3.70
C PHE A 171 -2.80 -10.77 2.53
N GLU A 172 -2.73 -11.30 1.31
CA GLU A 172 -2.49 -10.49 0.11
C GLU A 172 -3.58 -9.42 -0.10
N ALA A 173 -4.86 -9.76 0.11
CA ALA A 173 -5.95 -8.80 0.04
C ALA A 173 -5.90 -7.78 1.20
N TYR A 174 -5.44 -8.21 2.37
CA TYR A 174 -5.20 -7.32 3.50
C TYR A 174 -4.07 -6.33 3.22
N GLU A 175 -2.99 -6.73 2.56
CA GLU A 175 -1.90 -5.84 2.12
C GLU A 175 -2.40 -4.75 1.17
N LEU A 176 -3.29 -5.07 0.24
CA LEU A 176 -3.94 -4.07 -0.61
C LEU A 176 -4.79 -3.07 0.19
N LEU A 177 -5.57 -3.55 1.16
CA LEU A 177 -6.38 -2.69 2.01
C LEU A 177 -5.51 -1.78 2.89
N ARG A 178 -4.42 -2.33 3.44
CA ARG A 178 -3.40 -1.58 4.18
C ARG A 178 -2.81 -0.46 3.32
N LYS A 179 -2.33 -0.78 2.11
CA LYS A 179 -1.77 0.19 1.15
C LYS A 179 -2.77 1.30 0.82
N LEU A 180 -4.04 0.97 0.63
CA LEU A 180 -5.09 1.97 0.38
C LEU A 180 -5.28 2.91 1.56
N THR A 181 -5.38 2.35 2.76
CA THR A 181 -5.60 3.09 4.00
C THR A 181 -4.46 4.08 4.24
N GLN A 182 -3.22 3.63 4.02
CA GLN A 182 -2.01 4.40 4.28
C GLN A 182 -1.72 5.47 3.21
N THR A 183 -2.16 5.28 1.96
CA THR A 183 -1.89 6.23 0.86
C THR A 183 -3.02 7.21 0.59
N SER A 184 -4.27 6.83 0.84
CA SER A 184 -5.42 7.54 0.29
C SER A 184 -6.46 7.94 1.34
N LEU A 185 -6.62 7.18 2.41
CA LEU A 185 -7.70 7.38 3.38
C LEU A 185 -7.47 8.59 4.30
N ILE A 186 -6.21 8.88 4.60
CA ILE A 186 -5.80 9.97 5.50
C ILE A 186 -6.17 11.34 4.92
N GLY A 187 -6.04 11.50 3.59
CA GLY A 187 -6.42 12.74 2.91
C GLY A 187 -7.92 12.90 2.71
N LEU A 188 -8.69 11.80 2.73
CA LEU A 188 -10.12 11.78 2.39
C LEU A 188 -11.04 11.96 3.58
N ILE A 189 -10.74 11.33 4.73
CA ILE A 189 -11.68 11.24 5.86
C ILE A 189 -11.63 12.49 6.75
N LEU A 190 -10.55 13.24 6.71
CA LEU A 190 -10.30 14.29 7.69
C LEU A 190 -9.88 15.58 6.97
N PRO A 191 -10.64 16.69 7.07
CA PRO A 191 -10.15 18.03 6.74
C PRO A 191 -9.16 18.47 7.83
N VAL A 192 -8.11 17.69 8.01
CA VAL A 192 -7.08 17.88 9.02
C VAL A 192 -5.88 18.58 8.39
N GLY A 193 -5.28 19.46 9.19
CA GLY A 193 -4.02 20.08 8.86
C GLY A 193 -2.94 19.03 8.55
N VAL A 194 -1.91 19.45 7.83
CA VAL A 194 -0.79 18.58 7.43
C VAL A 194 -0.12 17.90 8.65
N GLU A 195 -0.13 18.55 9.81
CA GLU A 195 0.46 18.06 11.06
C GLU A 195 -0.34 16.90 11.67
N THR A 196 -1.67 17.00 11.65
CA THR A 196 -2.56 15.97 12.19
C THR A 196 -2.65 14.79 11.21
N ALA A 197 -2.60 15.03 9.90
CA ALA A 197 -2.53 13.99 8.89
C ALA A 197 -1.27 13.11 9.03
N SER A 198 -0.09 13.71 9.24
CA SER A 198 1.16 12.96 9.39
C SER A 198 1.18 12.14 10.69
N ALA A 199 0.69 12.71 11.80
CA ALA A 199 0.58 11.99 13.06
C ALA A 199 -0.37 10.76 12.93
N VAL A 200 -1.51 10.91 12.25
CA VAL A 200 -2.43 9.79 11.98
C VAL A 200 -1.77 8.73 11.08
N ALA A 201 -1.02 9.15 10.06
CA ALA A 201 -0.28 8.25 9.18
C ALA A 201 0.74 7.38 9.96
N LEU A 202 1.46 8.00 10.88
CA LEU A 202 2.44 7.35 11.74
C LEU A 202 1.79 6.32 12.67
N ASN A 203 0.73 6.72 13.38
CA ASN A 203 0.01 5.82 14.28
C ASN A 203 -0.57 4.60 13.52
N LEU A 204 -1.11 4.84 12.32
CA LEU A 204 -1.63 3.79 11.47
C LEU A 204 -0.52 2.84 10.99
N SER A 205 0.66 3.37 10.67
CA SER A 205 1.84 2.58 10.29
C SER A 205 2.32 1.67 11.44
N LEU A 206 2.38 2.19 12.66
CA LEU A 206 2.72 1.43 13.87
C LEU A 206 1.67 0.34 14.18
N LEU A 207 0.38 0.66 14.02
CA LEU A 207 -0.71 -0.30 14.17
C LEU A 207 -0.54 -1.47 13.19
N PHE A 208 -0.29 -1.18 11.91
CA PHE A 208 -0.07 -2.22 10.91
C PHE A 208 1.20 -3.03 11.15
N ALA A 209 2.29 -2.42 11.63
CA ALA A 209 3.49 -3.14 12.04
C ALA A 209 3.23 -4.09 13.20
N THR A 210 2.44 -3.64 14.19
CA THR A 210 2.03 -4.48 15.33
C THR A 210 1.15 -5.65 14.89
N LEU A 211 0.18 -5.39 14.01
CA LEU A 211 -0.65 -6.43 13.41
C LEU A 211 0.17 -7.43 12.61
N LEU A 212 1.20 -6.98 11.88
CA LEU A 212 2.09 -7.87 11.15
C LEU A 212 2.87 -8.81 12.09
N VAL A 213 3.45 -8.26 13.16
CA VAL A 213 4.17 -9.03 14.20
C VAL A 213 3.23 -9.99 14.95
N TYR A 214 1.98 -9.61 15.16
CA TYR A 214 0.98 -10.48 15.80
C TYR A 214 0.50 -11.61 14.88
N LEU A 215 0.25 -11.30 13.60
CA LEU A 215 -0.33 -12.25 12.65
C LEU A 215 0.69 -13.23 12.05
N GLN A 216 1.98 -12.86 12.01
CA GLN A 216 3.09 -13.68 11.50
C GLN A 216 2.73 -14.43 10.20
N PRO A 217 2.31 -13.71 9.14
CA PRO A 217 1.68 -14.33 7.97
C PRO A 217 2.70 -14.97 7.02
N TYR A 218 3.94 -14.48 7.02
CA TYR A 218 5.00 -14.93 6.13
C TYR A 218 5.56 -16.29 6.56
N GLN A 219 5.96 -17.09 5.58
CA GLN A 219 6.58 -18.39 5.82
C GLN A 219 8.09 -18.26 6.07
N SER A 220 8.74 -17.33 5.37
CA SER A 220 10.16 -17.00 5.52
C SER A 220 10.37 -15.81 6.46
N ASN A 221 11.35 -15.92 7.36
CA ASN A 221 11.74 -14.82 8.24
C ASN A 221 12.34 -13.64 7.46
N THR A 222 12.97 -13.89 6.31
CA THR A 222 13.52 -12.83 5.47
C THR A 222 12.41 -11.94 4.92
N ASP A 223 11.34 -12.54 4.40
CA ASP A 223 10.19 -11.79 3.86
C ASP A 223 9.44 -11.04 4.96
N PHE A 224 9.34 -11.65 6.14
CA PHE A 224 8.79 -10.99 7.33
C PHE A 224 9.61 -9.74 7.72
N ILE A 225 10.93 -9.87 7.83
CA ILE A 225 11.82 -8.74 8.18
C ILE A 225 11.76 -7.65 7.11
N LEU A 226 11.75 -8.02 5.83
CA LEU A 226 11.62 -7.07 4.72
C LEU A 226 10.29 -6.31 4.77
N ALA A 227 9.18 -7.02 5.05
CA ALA A 227 7.86 -6.40 5.19
C ALA A 227 7.83 -5.44 6.40
N LEU A 228 8.37 -5.85 7.54
CA LEU A 228 8.47 -5.02 8.74
C LEU A 228 9.33 -3.78 8.49
N PHE A 229 10.50 -3.95 7.86
CA PHE A 229 11.38 -2.85 7.47
C PHE A 229 10.68 -1.87 6.51
N SER A 230 9.91 -2.37 5.55
CA SER A 230 9.15 -1.53 4.62
C SER A 230 8.13 -0.63 5.33
N LEU A 231 7.50 -1.13 6.40
CA LEU A 231 6.55 -0.36 7.22
C LEU A 231 7.25 0.76 7.99
N PHE A 232 8.43 0.49 8.54
CA PHE A 232 9.26 1.50 9.21
C PHE A 232 9.78 2.56 8.23
N MET A 233 10.26 2.14 7.06
CA MET A 233 10.66 3.08 6.01
C MET A 233 9.48 3.97 5.61
N LEU A 234 8.27 3.41 5.47
CA LEU A 234 7.12 4.23 5.10
C LEU A 234 6.73 5.21 6.22
N ALA A 235 6.83 4.83 7.49
CA ALA A 235 6.61 5.73 8.62
C ALA A 235 7.58 6.92 8.60
N THR A 236 8.89 6.66 8.45
CA THR A 236 9.90 7.73 8.36
C THR A 236 9.69 8.64 7.14
N PHE A 237 9.32 8.10 5.97
CA PHE A 237 8.99 8.91 4.80
C PHE A 237 7.78 9.84 5.03
N THR A 238 6.77 9.40 5.77
CA THR A 238 5.63 10.29 6.09
C THR A 238 6.02 11.46 6.99
N GLN A 239 7.03 11.29 7.85
CA GLN A 239 7.57 12.37 8.66
C GLN A 239 8.45 13.33 7.85
N MET A 240 9.16 12.84 6.83
CA MET A 240 9.90 13.70 5.89
C MET A 240 8.95 14.62 5.10
N ASP A 241 7.78 14.15 4.70
CA ASP A 241 6.77 15.01 4.05
C ASP A 241 6.30 16.14 4.98
N TRP A 242 6.19 15.91 6.31
CA TRP A 242 5.90 16.96 7.29
C TRP A 242 7.07 17.94 7.45
N TRP A 243 8.30 17.42 7.41
CA TRP A 243 9.52 18.23 7.45
C TRP A 243 9.59 19.23 6.29
N PHE A 244 9.40 18.74 5.07
CA PHE A 244 9.57 19.52 3.84
C PHE A 244 8.29 20.23 3.38
N GLY A 245 7.11 19.76 3.81
CA GLY A 245 5.82 20.26 3.33
C GLY A 245 5.52 21.73 3.66
N ASN A 246 6.23 22.31 4.62
CA ASN A 246 6.16 23.74 4.96
C ASN A 246 7.43 24.50 4.51
N ALA A 247 8.32 23.88 3.74
CA ALA A 247 9.48 24.53 3.12
C ALA A 247 9.22 24.93 1.65
N SER A 248 8.00 24.68 1.15
CA SER A 248 7.58 25.03 -0.22
C SER A 248 7.09 26.46 -0.38
N ASP A 249 6.96 27.22 0.70
CA ASP A 249 6.90 28.66 0.54
C ASP A 249 8.30 29.11 0.10
N CYS A 250 8.41 29.67 -1.11
CA CYS A 250 9.57 30.46 -1.53
C CYS A 250 9.78 31.72 -0.65
N ALA A 251 9.19 31.76 0.55
CA ALA A 251 9.40 32.75 1.58
C ALA A 251 10.70 32.40 2.31
N GLN A 252 11.72 33.18 1.96
CA GLN A 252 13.08 33.03 2.42
C GLN A 252 13.32 33.48 3.88
N ASP A 253 12.28 33.79 4.67
CA ASP A 253 12.45 34.47 5.95
C ASP A 253 11.66 33.84 7.12
N LEU A 254 12.24 32.81 7.77
CA LEU A 254 12.26 32.64 9.25
C LEU A 254 13.18 31.45 9.65
N PHE A 255 14.50 31.61 9.53
CA PHE A 255 15.46 30.50 9.38
C PHE A 255 16.25 30.06 10.64
N SER A 256 15.68 29.92 11.85
CA SER A 256 16.47 29.24 12.92
C SER A 256 15.67 28.49 13.98
N GLU A 257 14.81 29.15 14.75
CA GLU A 257 14.10 28.50 15.86
C GLU A 257 13.12 27.43 15.38
N THR A 258 12.36 27.70 14.32
CA THR A 258 11.35 26.77 13.79
C THR A 258 12.01 25.55 13.17
N LEU A 259 13.15 25.73 12.48
CA LEU A 259 13.93 24.64 11.89
C LEU A 259 14.59 23.76 12.96
N LEU A 260 15.16 24.37 14.01
CA LEU A 260 15.77 23.65 15.11
C LEU A 260 14.71 22.81 15.88
N LYS A 261 13.57 23.41 16.23
CA LYS A 261 12.46 22.71 16.90
C LYS A 261 11.92 21.57 16.05
N ARG A 262 11.76 21.79 14.74
CA ARG A 262 11.42 20.72 13.81
C ARG A 262 12.50 19.63 13.87
N SER A 263 13.80 19.95 13.78
CA SER A 263 14.90 18.95 13.70
C SER A 263 14.96 18.03 14.90
N LEU A 264 14.71 18.60 16.07
CA LEU A 264 14.62 17.85 17.32
C LEU A 264 13.37 16.98 17.33
N ALA A 265 12.24 17.45 16.81
CA ALA A 265 11.02 16.63 16.69
C ALA A 265 11.21 15.45 15.70
N LEU A 266 11.87 15.66 14.57
CA LEU A 266 12.16 14.59 13.60
C LEU A 266 13.16 13.57 14.17
N SER A 267 14.25 14.03 14.81
CA SER A 267 15.24 13.11 15.37
C SER A 267 14.69 12.28 16.53
N THR A 268 13.86 12.88 17.38
CA THR A 268 13.19 12.17 18.49
C THR A 268 12.16 11.18 17.99
N THR A 269 11.35 11.52 16.99
CA THR A 269 10.37 10.61 16.40
C THR A 269 11.03 9.44 15.65
N CYS A 270 12.07 9.69 14.85
CA CYS A 270 12.89 8.64 14.24
C CYS A 270 13.53 7.70 15.29
N ALA A 271 14.02 8.25 16.41
CA ALA A 271 14.60 7.45 17.49
C ALA A 271 13.54 6.56 18.17
N ILE A 272 12.33 7.07 18.39
CA ILE A 272 11.22 6.28 18.94
C ILE A 272 10.82 5.16 17.99
N GLU A 273 10.73 5.43 16.68
CA GLU A 273 10.43 4.40 15.67
C GLU A 273 11.51 3.32 15.61
N PHE A 274 12.79 3.72 15.66
CA PHE A 274 13.89 2.78 15.70
C PHE A 274 13.84 1.90 16.95
N MET A 275 13.58 2.49 18.12
CA MET A 275 13.42 1.73 19.36
C MET A 275 12.21 0.80 19.31
N ALA A 276 11.08 1.24 18.76
CA ALA A 276 9.90 0.40 18.56
C ALA A 276 10.19 -0.77 17.60
N ALA A 277 10.92 -0.53 16.50
CA ALA A 277 11.37 -1.56 15.58
C ALA A 277 12.24 -2.59 16.30
N LEU A 278 13.21 -2.11 17.07
CA LEU A 278 14.15 -2.95 17.80
C LEU A 278 13.41 -3.79 18.85
N VAL A 279 12.46 -3.20 19.59
CA VAL A 279 11.60 -3.94 20.54
C VAL A 279 10.75 -4.98 19.83
N LEU A 280 10.13 -4.66 18.68
CA LEU A 280 9.31 -5.61 17.94
C LEU A 280 10.14 -6.77 17.36
N VAL A 281 11.33 -6.49 16.85
CA VAL A 281 12.26 -7.52 16.36
C VAL A 281 12.78 -8.39 17.51
N LEU A 282 13.14 -7.80 18.65
CA LEU A 282 13.55 -8.56 19.83
C LEU A 282 12.41 -9.41 20.40
N ALA A 283 11.18 -8.87 20.40
CA ALA A 283 9.99 -9.61 20.83
C ALA A 283 9.72 -10.79 19.90
N ASP A 284 9.89 -10.62 18.58
CA ASP A 284 9.77 -11.69 17.60
C ASP A 284 10.84 -12.76 17.80
N ILE A 285 12.12 -12.38 17.95
CA ILE A 285 13.22 -13.31 18.24
C ILE A 285 12.97 -14.06 19.55
N TYR A 286 12.50 -13.38 20.59
CA TYR A 286 12.17 -13.99 21.88
C TYR A 286 11.00 -14.99 21.75
N TRP A 287 9.93 -14.59 21.07
CA TRP A 287 8.74 -15.42 20.87
C TRP A 287 9.04 -16.64 19.98
N PHE A 288 9.86 -16.48 18.95
CA PHE A 288 10.36 -17.56 18.11
C PHE A 288 11.21 -18.54 18.92
N ARG A 289 12.13 -18.03 19.74
CA ARG A 289 12.97 -18.87 20.61
C ARG A 289 12.16 -19.62 21.65
N SER A 290 11.11 -19.01 22.19
CA SER A 290 10.16 -19.66 23.11
C SER A 290 9.36 -20.76 22.41
N SER A 291 8.82 -20.49 21.22
CA SER A 291 8.04 -21.46 20.43
C SER A 291 8.88 -22.65 19.99
N ALA A 292 10.12 -22.42 19.52
CA ALA A 292 11.07 -23.47 19.19
C ALA A 292 11.41 -24.34 20.40
N HIS A 293 11.55 -23.72 21.58
CA HIS A 293 11.78 -24.44 22.83
C HIS A 293 10.58 -25.27 23.27
N HIS A 294 9.34 -24.85 22.99
CA HIS A 294 8.13 -25.62 23.27
C HIS A 294 7.94 -26.80 22.33
N VAL A 295 8.19 -26.64 21.03
CA VAL A 295 8.12 -27.71 20.04
C VAL A 295 9.20 -28.76 20.31
N PHE A 296 10.45 -28.34 20.55
CA PHE A 296 11.52 -29.26 20.93
C PHE A 296 11.20 -30.04 22.21
N LYS A 297 10.62 -29.38 23.21
CA LYS A 297 10.22 -30.05 24.47
C LYS A 297 9.06 -31.03 24.28
N GLN A 298 8.20 -30.83 23.28
CA GLN A 298 7.17 -31.80 22.91
C GLN A 298 7.77 -33.01 22.17
N GLU A 299 8.69 -32.78 21.22
CA GLU A 299 9.35 -33.88 20.50
C GLU A 299 10.21 -34.75 21.40
N VAL A 300 10.98 -34.16 22.33
CA VAL A 300 11.74 -34.91 23.34
C VAL A 300 10.82 -35.74 24.24
N LYS A 301 9.68 -35.18 24.66
CA LYS A 301 8.73 -35.88 25.52
C LYS A 301 8.01 -37.04 24.82
N VAL A 302 7.79 -36.94 23.51
CA VAL A 302 7.27 -38.03 22.67
C VAL A 302 8.34 -39.10 22.44
N ALA A 303 9.59 -38.71 22.22
CA ALA A 303 10.71 -39.63 22.07
C ALA A 303 10.95 -40.44 23.36
N ASP A 304 10.97 -39.79 24.53
CA ASP A 304 11.11 -40.48 25.82
C ASP A 304 9.96 -41.46 26.09
N SER A 305 8.72 -41.09 25.76
CA SER A 305 7.56 -41.99 25.93
C SER A 305 7.58 -43.22 25.03
N ASN A 306 8.23 -43.14 23.86
CA ASN A 306 8.39 -44.29 22.97
C ASN A 306 9.50 -45.23 23.45
N ILE A 307 10.55 -44.70 24.09
CA ILE A 307 11.65 -45.51 24.67
C ILE A 307 11.15 -46.33 25.87
N ASP A 308 10.29 -45.77 26.71
CA ASP A 308 9.70 -46.47 27.87
C ASP A 308 8.71 -47.57 27.46
N ALA A 309 8.11 -47.49 26.27
CA ALA A 309 7.18 -48.48 25.74
C ALA A 309 7.87 -49.69 25.10
N GLU A 310 9.16 -49.58 24.78
CA GLU A 310 9.94 -50.62 24.09
C GLU A 310 10.91 -51.36 25.02
N ALA A 311 10.90 -51.05 26.31
CA ALA A 311 11.66 -51.77 27.32
C ALA A 311 11.07 -53.18 27.54
N PRO A 312 11.80 -54.27 27.23
CA PRO A 312 11.31 -55.62 27.46
C PRO A 312 11.23 -55.87 28.97
N THR A 313 10.03 -56.23 29.44
CA THR A 313 9.81 -56.80 30.77
C THR A 313 10.63 -58.08 30.91
N ILE A 314 11.73 -58.01 31.67
CA ILE A 314 12.48 -59.16 32.18
C ILE A 314 11.86 -59.60 33.51
#